data_AF-A0A0G9KUR3-F1
#
_entry.id   AF-A0A0G9KUR3-F1
#
_cell.length_a   1.000
_cell.length_b   1.000
_cell.length_c   1.000
_cell.angle_alpha   90.00
_cell.angle_beta   90.00
_cell.angle_gamma   90.00
#
_symmetry.space_group_name_H-M   'P 1'
#
loop_
_entity.id
_entity.type
_entity.pdbx_description
1 polymer ?
#
loop_
_entity_poly.entity_id
_entity_poly.type
_entity_poly.pdbx_seq_one_letter_code
_entity_poly.pdbx_strand_id
1 'polypeptide(L)'
;MELIVCNNNEIGINSYILKVDNRVVVIDPNDYEEIVHTIGECSLDYIFLTHEHFDHIMAVDKLRDTYKAKVIAQKFASEHIQFASKNLSKFSNIILDFMNKTISSPIKEFVVKEADITYEDFYELSWEGYDFLFTHTPGHTKGSSCILVNNCLFSGDSLFECCETDTKGVGTSRKEYEQITISFFKSLENTITVYAGHYHSFILEDKLKAREKAIQIFKSRPKYTNLFLNYNDFLNILDNSNFFVRNDSIFIMKKYSGFYKFYYFVNDYKNLNNLNDFFGLYKQPVIIEIISCREIDEGIYTKIGFKPYKIYSRYRTDKRNKNFDIVKIANIEDMEDISTLINETFDPLGDYIPSNDELIELILKKEVFIIKVDNKLAGVSIYEKRHKNYYFRLSCVHPDHRPGLIGYMLASTSPKDGNIYSAWVDDKNLEAIKLNTLLGYKIDGTKNYIFIKNKETI
;
A
#
# COMPACT_ATOMS: atom_id res chain seq x y z
N MET A 1 -14.76 29.56 -9.85
CA MET A 1 -14.15 28.55 -10.72
C MET A 1 -14.58 27.19 -10.22
N GLU A 2 -15.24 26.43 -11.07
CA GLU A 2 -15.61 25.04 -10.81
C GLU A 2 -14.48 24.14 -11.32
N LEU A 3 -14.04 23.19 -10.51
CA LEU A 3 -13.05 22.18 -10.89
C LEU A 3 -13.74 20.83 -11.03
N ILE A 4 -13.59 20.22 -12.20
CA ILE A 4 -14.14 18.91 -12.54
C ILE A 4 -12.99 17.98 -12.93
N VAL A 5 -13.03 16.73 -12.46
CA VAL A 5 -12.04 15.70 -12.78
C VAL A 5 -12.69 14.72 -13.76
N CYS A 6 -12.07 14.56 -14.93
CA CYS A 6 -12.39 13.53 -15.92
C CYS A 6 -11.38 12.40 -15.77
N ASN A 7 -11.84 11.23 -15.32
CA ASN A 7 -10.97 10.09 -15.03
C ASN A 7 -11.63 8.73 -15.34
N ASN A 8 -12.62 8.69 -16.24
CA ASN A 8 -13.28 7.45 -16.64
C ASN A 8 -12.44 6.58 -17.59
N ASN A 9 -11.22 7.01 -17.94
CA ASN A 9 -10.30 6.28 -18.81
C ASN A 9 -9.71 5.02 -18.14
N GLU A 10 -9.34 4.04 -18.97
CA GLU A 10 -8.80 2.75 -18.51
C GLU A 10 -7.36 2.85 -17.94
N ILE A 11 -6.70 4.00 -18.11
CA ILE A 11 -5.31 4.23 -17.68
C ILE A 11 -5.26 4.79 -16.25
N GLY A 12 -6.36 5.41 -15.78
CA GLY A 12 -6.45 6.05 -14.47
C GLY A 12 -5.77 7.43 -14.43
N ILE A 13 -5.84 8.16 -15.54
CA ILE A 13 -5.36 9.54 -15.68
C ILE A 13 -6.43 10.51 -15.22
N ASN A 14 -6.03 11.58 -14.56
CA ASN A 14 -6.88 12.71 -14.25
C ASN A 14 -6.69 13.83 -15.28
N SER A 15 -7.70 14.10 -16.09
CA SER A 15 -7.81 15.35 -16.84
C SER A 15 -8.64 16.34 -16.04
N TYR A 16 -8.15 17.57 -15.90
CA TYR A 16 -8.81 18.57 -15.07
C TYR A 16 -9.48 19.64 -15.92
N ILE A 17 -10.75 19.92 -15.63
CA ILE A 17 -11.52 20.96 -16.30
C ILE A 17 -11.80 22.08 -15.30
N LEU A 18 -11.31 23.27 -15.61
CA LEU A 18 -11.53 24.48 -14.83
C LEU A 18 -12.52 25.35 -15.59
N LYS A 19 -13.71 25.53 -15.01
CA LYS A 19 -14.83 26.23 -15.63
C LYS A 19 -15.13 27.54 -14.90
N VAL A 20 -15.25 28.62 -15.66
CA VAL A 20 -15.70 29.94 -15.21
C VAL A 20 -16.76 30.40 -16.19
N ASP A 21 -18.00 30.52 -15.72
CA ASP A 21 -19.17 30.79 -16.55
C ASP A 21 -19.24 29.84 -17.76
N ASN A 22 -19.17 30.37 -18.99
CA ASN A 22 -19.19 29.62 -20.24
C ASN A 22 -17.80 29.37 -20.84
N ARG A 23 -16.74 29.56 -20.06
CA ARG A 23 -15.36 29.43 -20.53
C ARG A 23 -14.63 28.37 -19.72
N VAL A 24 -13.76 27.64 -20.42
CA VAL A 24 -13.10 26.45 -19.89
C VAL A 24 -11.62 26.47 -20.21
N VAL A 25 -10.84 25.97 -19.26
CA VAL A 25 -9.47 25.49 -19.43
C VAL A 25 -9.45 23.99 -19.16
N VAL A 26 -8.65 23.24 -19.92
CA VAL A 26 -8.38 21.82 -19.66
C VAL A 26 -6.90 21.61 -19.37
N ILE A 27 -6.58 20.82 -18.35
CA ILE A 27 -5.22 20.40 -18.01
C ILE A 27 -5.09 18.91 -18.29
N ASP A 28 -4.02 18.53 -19.00
CA ASP A 28 -3.65 17.15 -19.35
C ASP A 28 -4.79 16.32 -19.97
N PRO A 29 -5.30 16.68 -21.17
CA PRO A 29 -6.46 16.02 -21.76
C PRO A 29 -6.14 14.61 -22.29
N ASN A 30 -6.76 13.60 -21.66
CA ASN A 30 -6.68 12.20 -22.05
C ASN A 30 -7.87 11.75 -22.91
N ASP A 31 -9.06 11.60 -22.32
CA ASP A 31 -10.26 11.11 -23.00
C ASP A 31 -11.04 12.26 -23.65
N TYR A 32 -11.01 12.33 -24.98
CA TYR A 32 -11.69 13.39 -25.71
C TYR A 32 -13.22 13.39 -25.50
N GLU A 33 -13.87 12.22 -25.52
CA GLU A 33 -15.33 12.15 -25.51
C GLU A 33 -15.87 12.53 -24.12
N GLU A 34 -15.22 12.07 -23.05
CA GLU A 34 -15.52 12.49 -21.68
C GLU A 34 -15.35 14.01 -21.49
N ILE A 35 -14.23 14.55 -21.98
CA ILE A 35 -13.92 15.97 -21.84
C ILE A 35 -14.92 16.83 -22.62
N VAL A 36 -15.22 16.50 -23.88
CA VAL A 36 -16.21 17.25 -24.69
C VAL A 36 -17.60 17.19 -24.08
N HIS A 37 -18.01 16.02 -23.58
CA HIS A 37 -19.28 15.90 -22.88
C HIS A 37 -19.36 16.81 -21.66
N THR A 38 -18.26 16.89 -20.89
CA THR A 38 -18.17 17.71 -19.68
C THR A 38 -18.08 19.22 -19.99
N ILE A 39 -17.40 19.60 -21.07
CA ILE A 39 -17.36 20.99 -21.57
C ILE A 39 -18.78 21.45 -21.98
N GLY A 40 -19.55 20.57 -22.64
CA GLY A 40 -20.90 20.89 -23.10
C GLY A 40 -20.91 22.05 -24.11
N GLU A 41 -21.73 23.07 -23.86
CA GLU A 41 -21.84 24.26 -24.72
C GLU A 41 -20.79 25.34 -24.43
N CYS A 42 -19.87 25.09 -23.49
CA CYS A 42 -18.84 26.07 -23.12
C CYS A 42 -17.74 26.18 -24.19
N SER A 43 -17.05 27.32 -24.18
CA SER A 43 -15.87 27.55 -25.02
C SER A 43 -14.60 27.12 -24.29
N LEU A 44 -13.78 26.29 -24.93
CA LEU A 44 -12.45 25.92 -24.44
C LEU A 44 -11.42 26.92 -24.96
N ASP A 45 -10.83 27.70 -24.06
CA ASP A 45 -9.87 28.74 -24.42
C ASP A 45 -8.43 28.22 -24.47
N TYR A 46 -8.06 27.44 -23.45
CA TYR A 46 -6.71 26.94 -23.28
C TYR A 46 -6.66 25.47 -22.89
N ILE A 47 -5.58 24.83 -23.35
CA ILE A 47 -5.15 23.52 -22.90
C ILE A 47 -3.79 23.70 -22.24
N PHE A 48 -3.63 23.27 -21.00
CA PHE A 48 -2.36 23.31 -20.31
C PHE A 48 -1.78 21.90 -20.19
N LEU A 49 -0.47 21.78 -20.39
CA LEU A 49 0.25 20.52 -20.22
C LEU A 49 1.19 20.61 -19.03
N THR A 50 1.07 19.65 -18.12
CA THR A 50 2.04 19.46 -17.04
C THR A 50 3.32 18.83 -17.57
N HIS A 51 3.21 17.87 -18.50
CA HIS A 51 4.38 17.21 -19.11
C HIS A 51 4.01 16.52 -20.43
N GLU A 52 5.00 15.86 -21.04
CA GLU A 52 4.94 15.36 -22.42
C GLU A 52 4.46 13.91 -22.60
N HIS A 53 4.13 13.16 -21.55
CA HIS A 53 3.78 11.74 -21.73
C HIS A 53 2.44 11.54 -22.42
N PHE A 54 2.35 10.45 -23.20
CA PHE A 54 1.28 10.18 -24.14
C PHE A 54 -0.10 10.22 -23.48
N ASP A 55 -0.21 9.67 -22.28
CA ASP A 55 -1.40 9.55 -21.47
C ASP A 55 -1.92 10.91 -20.95
N HIS A 56 -1.09 11.95 -20.93
CA HIS A 56 -1.51 13.32 -20.61
C HIS A 56 -1.88 14.16 -21.84
N ILE A 57 -1.63 13.65 -23.05
CA ILE A 57 -1.73 14.44 -24.29
C ILE A 57 -2.61 13.83 -25.38
N MET A 58 -3.27 12.70 -25.12
CA MET A 58 -4.02 11.93 -26.13
C MET A 58 -5.11 12.74 -26.85
N ALA A 59 -5.76 13.68 -26.17
CA ALA A 59 -6.86 14.47 -26.72
C ALA A 59 -6.46 15.90 -27.15
N VAL A 60 -5.19 16.30 -26.99
CA VAL A 60 -4.73 17.68 -27.20
C VAL A 60 -5.08 18.20 -28.59
N ASP A 61 -4.61 17.55 -29.66
CA ASP A 61 -4.81 18.06 -31.02
C ASP A 61 -6.27 18.02 -31.46
N LYS A 62 -7.03 16.99 -31.04
CA LYS A 62 -8.45 16.89 -31.35
C LYS A 62 -9.24 18.01 -30.67
N LEU A 63 -8.95 18.33 -29.40
CA LEU A 63 -9.57 19.46 -28.69
C LEU A 63 -9.15 20.80 -29.30
N ARG A 64 -7.85 20.99 -29.55
CA ARG A 64 -7.28 22.19 -30.19
C ARG A 64 -7.97 22.48 -31.52
N ASP A 65 -8.16 21.47 -32.35
CA ASP A 65 -8.75 21.63 -33.68
C ASP A 65 -10.27 21.87 -33.61
N THR A 66 -10.95 21.27 -32.62
CA THR A 66 -12.39 21.41 -32.39
C THR A 66 -12.74 22.81 -31.88
N TYR A 67 -12.05 23.29 -30.85
CA TYR A 67 -12.39 24.52 -30.13
C TYR A 67 -11.54 25.73 -30.52
N LYS A 68 -10.45 25.53 -31.28
CA LYS A 68 -9.42 26.55 -31.54
C LYS A 68 -8.74 27.06 -30.27
N ALA A 69 -8.70 26.21 -29.25
CA ALA A 69 -8.02 26.46 -27.98
C ALA A 69 -6.50 26.58 -28.19
N LYS A 70 -5.84 27.39 -27.36
CA LYS A 70 -4.37 27.52 -27.37
C LYS A 70 -3.73 26.53 -26.40
N VAL A 71 -2.67 25.86 -26.82
CA VAL A 71 -1.90 24.97 -25.94
C VAL A 71 -0.77 25.74 -25.28
N ILE A 72 -0.61 25.60 -23.96
CA ILE A 72 0.50 26.14 -23.18
C ILE A 72 1.30 25.00 -22.56
N ALA A 73 2.61 24.99 -22.79
CA ALA A 73 3.48 23.96 -22.25
C ALA A 73 4.89 24.49 -21.97
N GLN A 74 5.62 23.83 -21.07
CA GLN A 74 7.04 24.10 -20.87
C GLN A 74 7.81 23.78 -22.16
N LYS A 75 8.90 24.50 -22.44
CA LYS A 75 9.68 24.43 -23.69
C LYS A 75 10.07 23.00 -24.10
N PHE A 76 10.60 22.20 -23.18
CA PHE A 76 10.96 20.80 -23.45
C PHE A 76 9.74 19.92 -23.61
N ALA A 77 8.65 20.16 -22.85
CA ALA A 77 7.41 19.43 -23.07
C ALA A 77 6.88 19.67 -24.49
N SER A 78 6.81 20.93 -24.93
CA SER A 78 6.38 21.33 -26.28
C SER A 78 7.26 20.72 -27.39
N GLU A 79 8.57 20.63 -27.17
CA GLU A 79 9.48 19.94 -28.08
C GLU A 79 9.21 18.43 -28.11
N HIS A 80 9.07 17.79 -26.95
CA HIS A 80 8.99 16.34 -26.81
C HIS A 80 7.65 15.74 -27.25
N ILE A 81 6.52 16.45 -27.10
CA ILE A 81 5.21 15.96 -27.56
C ILE A 81 5.18 15.68 -29.08
N GLN A 82 6.08 16.31 -29.84
CA GLN A 82 6.23 16.15 -31.28
C GLN A 82 6.99 14.86 -31.68
N PHE A 83 7.51 14.10 -30.72
CA PHE A 83 8.25 12.86 -30.96
C PHE A 83 7.66 11.70 -30.15
N ALA A 84 7.14 10.68 -30.85
CA ALA A 84 6.53 9.51 -30.24
C ALA A 84 7.43 8.72 -29.27
N SER A 85 8.74 8.79 -29.47
CA SER A 85 9.74 8.18 -28.59
C SER A 85 10.00 8.99 -27.32
N LYS A 86 9.68 10.29 -27.31
CA LYS A 86 9.85 11.19 -26.17
C LYS A 86 8.58 11.34 -25.36
N ASN A 87 7.44 11.42 -26.04
CA ASN A 87 6.12 11.31 -25.40
C ASN A 87 5.77 9.87 -24.95
N LEU A 88 6.62 8.90 -25.28
CA LEU A 88 6.49 7.49 -24.92
C LEU A 88 5.29 6.73 -25.54
N SER A 89 4.50 7.33 -26.44
CA SER A 89 3.42 6.61 -27.14
C SER A 89 3.94 5.41 -27.95
N LYS A 90 5.19 5.48 -28.45
CA LYS A 90 5.87 4.36 -29.10
C LYS A 90 6.08 3.15 -28.17
N PHE A 91 6.13 3.38 -26.86
CA PHE A 91 6.38 2.37 -25.83
C PHE A 91 5.16 2.12 -24.93
N SER A 92 3.97 2.59 -25.35
CA SER A 92 2.72 2.54 -24.58
C SER A 92 2.43 1.15 -24.00
N ASN A 93 2.53 0.08 -24.79
CA ASN A 93 2.30 -1.29 -24.32
C ASN A 93 3.22 -1.69 -23.15
N ILE A 94 4.50 -1.33 -23.23
CA ILE A 94 5.48 -1.65 -22.18
C ILE A 94 5.14 -0.87 -20.90
N ILE A 95 4.74 0.40 -21.05
CA ILE A 95 4.37 1.27 -19.92
C ILE A 95 3.09 0.77 -19.26
N LEU A 96 2.08 0.40 -20.03
CA LEU A 96 0.83 -0.17 -19.52
C LEU A 96 1.08 -1.47 -18.75
N ASP A 97 1.98 -2.34 -19.23
CA ASP A 97 2.40 -3.55 -18.51
C ASP A 97 3.09 -3.21 -17.17
N PHE A 98 3.93 -2.16 -17.15
CA PHE A 98 4.55 -1.68 -15.91
C PHE A 98 3.51 -1.14 -14.92
N MET A 99 2.55 -0.36 -15.41
CA MET A 99 1.43 0.20 -14.64
C MET A 99 0.38 -0.86 -14.26
N ASN A 100 0.50 -2.09 -14.78
CA ASN A 100 -0.47 -3.16 -14.60
C ASN A 100 -1.88 -2.74 -15.07
N LYS A 101 -1.93 -2.04 -16.21
CA LYS A 101 -3.17 -1.59 -16.86
C LYS A 101 -3.41 -2.41 -18.11
N THR A 102 -4.64 -2.91 -18.25
CA THR A 102 -5.10 -3.56 -19.47
C THR A 102 -6.17 -2.67 -20.09
N ILE A 103 -5.95 -2.27 -21.33
CA ILE A 103 -6.87 -1.41 -22.08
C ILE A 103 -7.55 -2.21 -23.18
N SER A 104 -8.78 -1.84 -23.51
CA SER A 104 -9.62 -2.48 -24.52
C SER A 104 -9.08 -2.31 -25.94
N SER A 105 -8.38 -1.21 -26.20
CA SER A 105 -7.83 -0.86 -27.52
C SER A 105 -6.38 -0.39 -27.40
N PRO A 106 -5.44 -0.94 -28.20
CA PRO A 106 -4.03 -0.55 -28.09
C PRO A 106 -3.82 0.91 -28.51
N ILE A 107 -2.98 1.61 -27.76
CA ILE A 107 -2.57 2.98 -28.08
C ILE A 107 -1.55 2.93 -29.20
N LYS A 108 -1.91 3.53 -30.34
CA LYS A 108 -0.99 3.69 -31.47
C LYS A 108 0.00 4.80 -31.19
N GLU A 109 1.20 4.68 -31.73
CA GLU A 109 2.19 5.76 -31.77
C GLU A 109 1.58 7.02 -32.40
N PHE A 110 1.80 8.17 -31.75
CA PHE A 110 1.32 9.46 -32.23
C PHE A 110 2.25 10.60 -31.82
N VAL A 111 2.04 11.76 -32.45
CA VAL A 111 2.70 13.02 -32.15
C VAL A 111 1.65 14.10 -32.00
N VAL A 112 1.98 15.15 -31.27
CA VAL A 112 1.13 16.33 -31.06
C VAL A 112 1.87 17.56 -31.59
N LYS A 113 1.14 18.48 -32.24
CA LYS A 113 1.71 19.76 -32.71
C LYS A 113 2.34 20.54 -31.55
N GLU A 114 3.40 21.30 -31.83
CA GLU A 114 4.02 22.24 -30.87
C GLU A 114 2.97 23.09 -30.15
N ALA A 115 3.21 23.42 -28.87
CA ALA A 115 2.34 24.30 -28.11
C ALA A 115 2.34 25.73 -28.69
N ASP A 116 1.19 26.38 -28.65
CA ASP A 116 1.01 27.76 -29.14
C ASP A 116 1.75 28.79 -28.28
N ILE A 117 1.93 28.49 -26.99
CA ILE A 117 2.68 29.29 -26.02
C ILE A 117 3.65 28.39 -25.27
N THR A 118 4.92 28.79 -25.23
CA THR A 118 5.97 28.07 -24.49
C THR A 118 6.68 28.97 -23.49
N TYR A 119 7.21 28.36 -22.43
CA TYR A 119 8.00 29.04 -21.40
C TYR A 119 9.18 28.17 -20.93
N GLU A 120 10.20 28.79 -20.36
CA GLU A 120 11.39 28.08 -19.86
C GLU A 120 11.20 27.68 -18.39
N ASP A 121 11.24 28.66 -17.48
CA ASP A 121 11.16 28.43 -16.03
C ASP A 121 9.78 28.74 -15.45
N PHE A 122 9.25 29.93 -15.76
CA PHE A 122 7.98 30.42 -15.21
C PHE A 122 7.13 31.08 -16.30
N TYR A 123 5.81 31.00 -16.12
CA TYR A 123 4.84 31.74 -16.92
C TYR A 123 3.63 32.11 -16.05
N GLU A 124 3.07 33.29 -16.28
CA GLU A 124 1.87 33.75 -15.59
C GLU A 124 0.78 34.03 -16.62
N LEU A 125 -0.43 33.57 -16.32
CA LEU A 125 -1.62 33.81 -17.14
C LEU A 125 -2.78 34.25 -16.25
N SER A 126 -3.26 35.47 -16.47
CA SER A 126 -4.55 35.91 -15.93
C SER A 126 -5.67 35.48 -16.89
N TRP A 127 -6.59 34.66 -16.41
CA TRP A 127 -7.75 34.17 -17.18
C TRP A 127 -9.01 34.22 -16.32
N GLU A 128 -10.02 34.95 -16.80
CA GLU A 128 -11.35 35.06 -16.17
C GLU A 128 -11.31 35.39 -14.65
N GLY A 129 -10.35 36.24 -14.25
CA GLY A 129 -10.17 36.68 -12.86
C GLY A 129 -9.34 35.73 -11.97
N TYR A 130 -8.71 34.71 -12.56
CA TYR A 130 -7.81 33.79 -11.88
C TYR A 130 -6.41 33.88 -12.45
N ASP A 131 -5.40 33.89 -11.58
CA ASP A 131 -4.00 33.91 -11.97
C ASP A 131 -3.41 32.50 -11.88
N PHE A 132 -2.94 32.00 -13.02
CA PHE A 132 -2.24 30.73 -13.13
C PHE A 132 -0.74 30.99 -13.14
N LEU A 133 -0.02 30.33 -12.24
CA LEU A 133 1.43 30.31 -12.20
C LEU A 133 1.93 28.94 -12.65
N PHE A 134 2.64 28.93 -13.78
CA PHE A 134 3.30 27.75 -14.32
C PHE A 134 4.75 27.76 -13.85
N THR A 135 5.25 26.64 -13.32
CA THR A 135 6.60 26.52 -12.79
C THR A 135 7.24 25.23 -13.26
N HIS A 136 8.37 25.34 -13.95
CA HIS A 136 9.16 24.18 -14.39
C HIS A 136 9.63 23.37 -13.18
N THR A 137 9.22 22.11 -13.14
CA THR A 137 9.52 21.14 -12.07
C THR A 137 10.08 19.86 -12.68
N PRO A 138 11.31 19.88 -13.24
CA PRO A 138 11.90 18.74 -13.90
C PRO A 138 12.15 17.59 -12.93
N GLY A 139 12.22 16.38 -13.46
CA GLY A 139 12.58 15.20 -12.68
C GLY A 139 11.88 13.95 -13.16
N HIS A 140 10.55 13.97 -13.15
CA HIS A 140 9.76 12.92 -13.78
C HIS A 140 10.02 12.89 -15.29
N THR A 141 9.84 14.05 -15.94
CA THR A 141 10.31 14.31 -17.30
C THR A 141 11.18 15.55 -17.36
N LYS A 142 11.76 15.81 -18.53
CA LYS A 142 12.51 17.05 -18.78
C LYS A 142 11.57 18.26 -18.88
N GLY A 143 10.35 18.05 -19.38
CA GLY A 143 9.33 19.06 -19.56
C GLY A 143 8.34 19.23 -18.41
N SER A 144 8.50 18.48 -17.32
CA SER A 144 7.55 18.48 -16.19
C SER A 144 7.38 19.86 -15.58
N SER A 145 6.14 20.24 -15.31
CA SER A 145 5.75 21.55 -14.79
C SER A 145 4.54 21.42 -13.87
N CYS A 146 4.54 22.23 -12.82
CA CYS A 146 3.41 22.41 -11.94
C CYS A 146 2.64 23.68 -12.30
N ILE A 147 1.32 23.63 -12.17
CA ILE A 147 0.42 24.76 -12.43
C ILE A 147 -0.33 25.08 -11.14
N LEU A 148 -0.10 26.26 -10.58
CA LEU A 148 -0.74 26.74 -9.37
C LEU A 148 -1.83 27.75 -9.73
N VAL A 149 -3.03 27.57 -9.19
CA VAL A 149 -4.11 28.57 -9.24
C VAL A 149 -4.88 28.51 -7.92
N ASN A 150 -5.04 29.68 -7.26
CA ASN A 150 -5.56 29.76 -5.89
C ASN A 150 -4.82 28.79 -4.94
N ASN A 151 -5.55 27.86 -4.32
CA ASN A 151 -5.03 26.84 -3.40
C ASN A 151 -4.95 25.44 -4.05
N CYS A 152 -4.95 25.37 -5.39
CA CYS A 152 -4.93 24.14 -6.18
C CYS A 152 -3.63 24.05 -6.97
N LEU A 153 -2.86 22.99 -6.75
CA LEU A 153 -1.62 22.71 -7.48
C LEU A 153 -1.81 21.49 -8.37
N PHE A 154 -1.78 21.69 -9.68
CA PHE A 154 -1.75 20.60 -10.65
C PHE A 154 -0.30 20.19 -10.88
N SER A 155 0.09 19.03 -10.35
CA SER A 155 1.50 18.61 -10.32
C SER A 155 1.90 17.69 -11.48
N GLY A 156 0.92 17.27 -12.31
CA GLY A 156 1.08 16.12 -13.19
C GLY A 156 1.64 14.95 -12.39
N ASP A 157 2.65 14.30 -12.96
CA ASP A 157 3.30 13.14 -12.36
C ASP A 157 4.51 13.50 -11.48
N SER A 158 4.57 14.75 -11.00
CA SER A 158 5.69 15.23 -10.18
C SER A 158 5.52 14.91 -8.69
N LEU A 159 4.31 14.64 -8.19
CA LEU A 159 4.07 14.33 -6.77
C LEU A 159 2.80 13.52 -6.56
N PHE A 160 2.87 12.49 -5.72
CA PHE A 160 1.73 11.63 -5.38
C PHE A 160 1.61 11.41 -3.87
N GLU A 161 0.40 11.15 -3.38
CA GLU A 161 0.11 10.90 -1.95
C GLU A 161 0.84 9.66 -1.44
N CYS A 162 0.66 8.54 -2.14
CA CYS A 162 0.93 7.21 -1.59
C CYS A 162 2.08 6.45 -2.27
N CYS A 163 2.75 7.07 -3.24
CA CYS A 163 3.94 6.54 -3.88
C CYS A 163 4.98 7.64 -4.12
N GLU A 164 6.17 7.23 -4.54
CA GLU A 164 7.22 8.13 -4.98
C GLU A 164 7.09 8.39 -6.47
N THR A 165 7.50 9.58 -6.88
CA THR A 165 7.59 9.97 -8.29
C THR A 165 8.66 9.15 -9.00
N ASP A 166 8.33 8.59 -10.17
CA ASP A 166 9.34 7.92 -10.99
C ASP A 166 10.23 8.96 -11.67
N THR A 167 11.51 9.00 -11.28
CA THR A 167 12.54 9.84 -11.88
C THR A 167 13.50 9.03 -12.75
N LYS A 168 13.07 7.86 -13.24
CA LYS A 168 13.90 7.03 -14.13
C LYS A 168 13.88 7.63 -15.53
N GLY A 169 14.89 8.43 -15.83
CA GLY A 169 15.10 9.08 -17.13
C GLY A 169 16.57 9.36 -17.42
N VAL A 170 16.83 10.13 -18.48
CA VAL A 170 18.18 10.45 -18.98
C VAL A 170 18.94 11.34 -17.98
N GLY A 171 20.20 11.01 -17.68
CA GLY A 171 21.17 11.95 -17.09
C GLY A 171 20.87 12.38 -15.64
N THR A 172 20.58 13.67 -15.44
CA THR A 172 20.52 14.37 -14.14
C THR A 172 19.13 14.39 -13.49
N SER A 173 18.13 13.70 -14.05
CA SER A 173 16.72 13.87 -13.67
C SER A 173 16.43 13.68 -12.17
N ARG A 174 17.02 12.67 -11.51
CA ARG A 174 16.87 12.51 -10.05
C ARG A 174 17.43 13.69 -9.26
N LYS A 175 18.60 14.20 -9.67
CA LYS A 175 19.24 15.35 -9.02
C LYS A 175 18.42 16.63 -9.22
N GLU A 176 17.89 16.82 -10.43
CA GLU A 176 16.99 17.95 -10.75
C GLU A 176 15.71 17.88 -9.92
N TYR A 177 15.10 16.69 -9.81
CA TYR A 177 13.94 16.47 -8.96
C TYR A 177 14.21 16.85 -7.49
N GLU A 178 15.30 16.34 -6.92
CA GLU A 178 15.66 16.57 -5.52
C GLU A 178 16.02 18.04 -5.24
N GLN A 179 16.67 18.73 -6.19
CA GLN A 179 17.17 20.10 -6.00
C GLN A 179 16.17 21.19 -6.38
N ILE A 180 15.38 20.97 -7.43
CA ILE A 180 14.46 21.97 -7.99
C ILE A 180 13.04 21.64 -7.54
N THR A 181 12.51 20.48 -7.92
CA THR A 181 11.09 20.13 -7.74
C THR A 181 10.70 19.95 -6.27
N ILE A 182 11.51 19.24 -5.49
CA ILE A 182 11.28 19.11 -4.04
C ILE A 182 11.44 20.46 -3.32
N SER A 183 12.37 21.32 -3.75
CA SER A 183 12.53 22.66 -3.19
C SER A 183 11.34 23.56 -3.49
N PHE A 184 10.79 23.46 -4.71
CA PHE A 184 9.54 24.12 -5.08
C PHE A 184 8.40 23.68 -4.16
N PHE A 185 8.14 22.38 -4.01
CA PHE A 185 7.08 21.90 -3.11
C PHE A 185 7.25 22.37 -1.66
N LYS A 186 8.49 22.42 -1.15
CA LYS A 186 8.78 22.91 0.21
C LYS A 186 8.60 24.42 0.38
N SER A 187 8.59 25.18 -0.71
CA SER A 187 8.37 26.62 -0.71
C SER A 187 6.89 27.02 -0.70
N LEU A 188 6.01 26.08 -1.05
CA LEU A 188 4.56 26.28 -1.14
C LEU A 188 3.88 26.24 0.24
N GLU A 189 2.68 26.82 0.32
CA GLU A 189 1.85 26.76 1.52
C GLU A 189 1.38 25.32 1.83
N ASN A 190 1.41 24.96 3.11
CA ASN A 190 1.10 23.61 3.58
C ASN A 190 -0.35 23.18 3.26
N THR A 191 -1.27 24.13 3.15
CA THR A 191 -2.71 23.89 2.95
C THR A 191 -3.11 23.68 1.49
N ILE A 192 -2.15 23.78 0.56
CA ILE A 192 -2.42 23.56 -0.86
C ILE A 192 -2.94 22.14 -1.09
N THR A 193 -3.98 22.04 -1.90
CA THR A 193 -4.49 20.77 -2.40
C THR A 193 -3.76 20.44 -3.71
N VAL A 194 -3.14 19.27 -3.75
CA VAL A 194 -2.41 18.76 -4.90
C VAL A 194 -3.34 17.89 -5.74
N TYR A 195 -3.37 18.17 -7.03
CA TYR A 195 -4.12 17.47 -8.07
C TYR A 195 -3.10 16.82 -9.01
N ALA A 196 -2.77 15.57 -8.74
CA ALA A 196 -1.76 14.82 -9.49
C ALA A 196 -2.32 14.22 -10.78
N GLY A 197 -1.43 13.82 -11.68
CA GLY A 197 -1.79 13.17 -12.94
C GLY A 197 -2.54 11.84 -12.76
N HIS A 198 -2.29 11.19 -11.63
CA HIS A 198 -2.91 9.94 -11.21
C HIS A 198 -3.35 10.00 -9.75
N TYR A 199 -4.22 9.05 -9.37
CA TYR A 199 -4.73 8.87 -8.01
C TYR A 199 -5.56 10.05 -7.50
N HIS A 200 -5.93 10.01 -6.23
CA HIS A 200 -6.76 11.03 -5.60
C HIS A 200 -5.94 12.28 -5.24
N SER A 201 -6.61 13.44 -5.21
CA SER A 201 -6.04 14.69 -4.69
C SER A 201 -5.75 14.58 -3.19
N PHE A 202 -4.72 15.28 -2.72
CA PHE A 202 -4.26 15.24 -1.33
C PHE A 202 -3.76 16.60 -0.85
N ILE A 203 -3.62 16.77 0.47
CA ILE A 203 -3.04 18.00 1.04
C ILE A 203 -1.52 17.92 0.98
N LEU A 204 -0.85 18.96 0.48
CA LEU A 204 0.59 18.97 0.28
C LEU A 204 1.36 18.64 1.56
N GLU A 205 0.94 19.18 2.70
CA GLU A 205 1.56 18.89 3.99
C GLU A 205 1.47 17.42 4.38
N ASP A 206 0.38 16.72 4.05
CA ASP A 206 0.21 15.30 4.38
C ASP A 206 1.29 14.44 3.72
N LYS A 207 1.75 14.83 2.51
CA LYS A 207 2.88 14.19 1.83
C LYS A 207 4.23 14.69 2.37
N LEU A 208 4.45 16.01 2.43
CA LEU A 208 5.77 16.56 2.77
C LEU A 208 6.18 16.34 4.23
N LYS A 209 5.21 16.30 5.14
CA LYS A 209 5.39 16.10 6.58
C LYS A 209 4.74 14.82 7.09
N ALA A 210 4.59 13.82 6.22
CA ALA A 210 3.92 12.56 6.53
C ALA A 210 4.45 11.94 7.83
N ARG A 211 5.78 11.94 8.01
CA ARG A 211 6.42 11.36 9.19
C ARG A 211 6.11 12.14 10.47
N GLU A 212 6.22 13.47 10.46
CA GLU A 212 5.88 14.27 11.65
C GLU A 212 4.40 14.12 12.00
N LYS A 213 3.51 14.18 11.01
CA LYS A 213 2.07 14.02 11.22
C LYS A 213 1.72 12.62 11.73
N ALA A 214 2.32 11.56 11.19
CA ALA A 214 2.12 10.20 11.68
C ALA A 214 2.52 10.07 13.17
N ILE A 215 3.63 10.70 13.58
CA ILE A 215 4.05 10.73 14.99
C ILE A 215 3.04 11.48 15.88
N GLN A 216 2.51 12.61 15.40
CA GLN A 216 1.50 13.38 16.14
C GLN A 216 0.18 12.60 16.27
N ILE A 217 -0.28 12.00 15.17
CA ILE A 217 -1.50 11.17 15.14
C ILE A 217 -1.33 9.98 16.09
N PHE A 218 -0.20 9.26 16.04
CA PHE A 218 0.05 8.14 16.95
C PHE A 218 0.00 8.56 18.43
N LYS A 219 0.60 9.72 18.77
CA LYS A 219 0.57 10.28 20.14
C LYS A 219 -0.85 10.67 20.59
N SER A 220 -1.74 11.04 19.67
CA SER A 220 -3.14 11.33 19.97
C SER A 220 -3.97 10.10 20.35
N ARG A 221 -3.41 8.89 20.16
CA ARG A 221 -4.04 7.58 20.41
C ARG A 221 -5.36 7.42 19.64
N PRO A 222 -5.28 7.23 18.31
CA PRO A 222 -6.46 7.11 17.47
C PRO A 222 -7.38 6.00 17.95
N LYS A 223 -8.69 6.23 17.84
CA LYS A 223 -9.72 5.36 18.42
C LYS A 223 -9.69 3.93 17.88
N TYR A 224 -9.34 3.77 16.61
CA TYR A 224 -9.35 2.48 15.93
C TYR A 224 -7.99 2.23 15.26
N THR A 225 -7.39 1.09 15.60
CA THR A 225 -6.17 0.60 14.97
C THR A 225 -6.14 -0.92 15.03
N ASN A 226 -5.43 -1.52 14.08
CA ASN A 226 -5.09 -2.93 14.09
C ASN A 226 -3.60 -3.19 14.44
N LEU A 227 -2.88 -2.18 14.92
CA LEU A 227 -1.45 -2.25 15.22
C LEU A 227 -1.16 -1.67 16.61
N PHE A 228 -0.75 -2.55 17.54
CA PHE A 228 -0.52 -2.19 18.93
C PHE A 228 0.97 -2.25 19.26
N LEU A 229 1.62 -1.09 19.29
CA LEU A 229 3.06 -0.97 19.46
C LEU A 229 3.41 0.04 20.56
N ASN A 230 4.62 -0.08 21.10
CA ASN A 230 5.23 1.02 21.84
C ASN A 230 5.78 2.08 20.86
N TYR A 231 6.23 3.22 21.39
CA TYR A 231 6.69 4.34 20.57
C TYR A 231 7.91 4.00 19.68
N ASN A 232 8.89 3.25 20.21
CA ASN A 232 10.08 2.90 19.46
C ASN A 232 9.77 1.92 18.33
N ASP A 233 8.92 0.92 18.59
CA ASP A 233 8.48 -0.04 17.58
C ASP A 233 7.64 0.65 16.49
N PHE A 234 6.84 1.65 16.86
CA PHE A 234 6.09 2.45 15.90
C PHE A 234 7.02 3.24 14.96
N LEU A 235 8.04 3.93 15.50
CA LEU A 235 9.05 4.62 14.69
C LEU A 235 9.77 3.64 13.75
N ASN A 236 10.17 2.48 14.28
CA ASN A 236 10.81 1.44 13.48
C ASN A 236 9.90 0.94 12.34
N ILE A 237 8.59 0.82 12.57
CA ILE A 237 7.64 0.49 11.50
C ILE A 237 7.57 1.59 10.45
N LEU A 238 7.50 2.87 10.83
CA LEU A 238 7.46 3.97 9.86
C LEU A 238 8.72 4.01 8.99
N ASP A 239 9.89 3.78 9.58
CA ASP A 239 11.17 3.87 8.88
C ASP A 239 11.43 2.65 7.95
N ASN A 240 10.68 1.55 8.10
CA ASN A 240 10.87 0.30 7.33
C ASN A 240 9.62 -0.14 6.54
N SER A 241 8.63 0.73 6.40
CA SER A 241 7.37 0.42 5.69
C SER A 241 6.98 1.57 4.78
N ASN A 242 6.21 1.28 3.74
CA ASN A 242 5.55 2.34 2.98
C ASN A 242 4.38 2.84 3.81
N PHE A 243 4.22 4.15 3.95
CA PHE A 243 3.08 4.72 4.63
C PHE A 243 2.71 6.09 4.07
N PHE A 244 1.49 6.51 4.34
CA PHE A 244 1.05 7.88 4.11
C PHE A 244 0.08 8.32 5.20
N VAL A 245 -0.15 9.63 5.25
CA VAL A 245 -1.11 10.27 6.15
C VAL A 245 -2.19 10.91 5.31
N ARG A 246 -3.44 10.84 5.77
CA ARG A 246 -4.59 11.52 5.15
C ARG A 246 -5.70 11.65 6.18
N ASN A 247 -6.37 12.79 6.26
CA ASN A 247 -7.52 13.01 7.16
C ASN A 247 -7.21 12.59 8.62
N ASP A 248 -6.10 13.05 9.18
CA ASP A 248 -5.61 12.71 10.53
C ASP A 248 -5.52 11.20 10.79
N SER A 249 -5.24 10.43 9.74
CA SER A 249 -5.13 8.98 9.79
C SER A 249 -3.80 8.51 9.21
N ILE A 250 -3.33 7.36 9.69
CA ILE A 250 -2.09 6.74 9.22
C ILE A 250 -2.44 5.43 8.52
N PHE A 251 -1.86 5.20 7.36
CA PHE A 251 -2.01 3.98 6.58
C PHE A 251 -0.64 3.43 6.26
N ILE A 252 -0.36 2.19 6.68
CA ILE A 252 0.97 1.58 6.62
C ILE A 252 0.88 0.27 5.87
N MET A 253 1.78 0.07 4.91
CA MET A 253 1.98 -1.18 4.20
C MET A 253 3.37 -1.74 4.50
N LYS A 254 3.40 -2.85 5.25
CA LYS A 254 4.64 -3.52 5.61
C LYS A 254 4.84 -4.76 4.76
N LYS A 255 6.02 -4.89 4.15
CA LYS A 255 6.37 -6.04 3.31
C LYS A 255 6.76 -7.24 4.15
N TYR A 256 6.25 -8.41 3.78
CA TYR A 256 6.63 -9.72 4.27
C TYR A 256 7.04 -10.61 3.09
N SER A 257 7.53 -11.82 3.37
CA SER A 257 7.89 -12.77 2.32
C SER A 257 6.62 -13.23 1.59
N GLY A 258 6.43 -12.76 0.36
CA GLY A 258 5.31 -13.15 -0.50
C GLY A 258 3.99 -12.39 -0.32
N PHE A 259 3.87 -11.49 0.67
CA PHE A 259 2.65 -10.72 0.94
C PHE A 259 2.95 -9.39 1.65
N TYR A 260 1.93 -8.55 1.84
CA TYR A 260 2.01 -7.37 2.68
C TYR A 260 1.00 -7.43 3.82
N LYS A 261 1.32 -6.80 4.95
CA LYS A 261 0.34 -6.49 5.99
C LYS A 261 -0.03 -5.01 5.94
N PHE A 262 -1.33 -4.76 5.96
CA PHE A 262 -1.88 -3.42 6.04
C PHE A 262 -2.23 -3.07 7.48
N TYR A 263 -1.74 -1.92 7.93
CA TYR A 263 -2.04 -1.36 9.23
C TYR A 263 -2.63 0.03 9.11
N TYR A 264 -3.51 0.39 10.04
CA TYR A 264 -4.11 1.71 10.07
C TYR A 264 -4.22 2.26 11.49
N PHE A 265 -4.27 3.59 11.57
CA PHE A 265 -4.65 4.35 12.77
C PHE A 265 -5.67 5.40 12.34
N VAL A 266 -6.93 5.26 12.76
CA VAL A 266 -8.04 6.14 12.35
C VAL A 266 -8.92 6.52 13.55
N ASN A 267 -9.56 7.68 13.47
CA ASN A 267 -10.59 8.09 14.44
C ASN A 267 -12.02 7.77 13.98
N ASP A 268 -12.21 7.62 12.66
CA ASP A 268 -13.46 7.20 12.03
C ASP A 268 -13.16 6.13 10.98
N TYR A 269 -13.91 5.02 10.98
CA TYR A 269 -13.77 3.96 9.99
C TYR A 269 -14.06 4.43 8.56
N LYS A 270 -14.80 5.53 8.37
CA LYS A 270 -14.99 6.14 7.05
C LYS A 270 -13.67 6.55 6.39
N ASN A 271 -12.62 6.80 7.17
CA ASN A 271 -11.31 7.17 6.64
C ASN A 271 -10.61 5.99 5.94
N LEU A 272 -11.08 4.75 6.11
CA LEU A 272 -10.62 3.60 5.33
C LEU A 272 -11.18 3.59 3.91
N ASN A 273 -12.18 4.40 3.58
CA ASN A 273 -12.70 4.49 2.23
C ASN A 273 -11.65 5.08 1.27
N ASN A 274 -11.79 4.82 -0.03
CA ASN A 274 -10.91 5.35 -1.09
C ASN A 274 -9.43 4.96 -0.89
N LEU A 275 -9.19 3.70 -0.52
CA LEU A 275 -7.86 3.11 -0.42
C LEU A 275 -7.55 2.16 -1.58
N ASN A 276 -8.46 2.01 -2.56
CA ASN A 276 -8.27 1.07 -3.67
C ASN A 276 -7.00 1.39 -4.48
N ASP A 277 -6.78 2.67 -4.80
CA ASP A 277 -5.56 3.15 -5.45
C ASP A 277 -4.29 2.76 -4.69
N PHE A 278 -4.32 2.93 -3.37
CA PHE A 278 -3.20 2.55 -2.51
C PHE A 278 -2.93 1.05 -2.55
N PHE A 279 -3.97 0.22 -2.49
CA PHE A 279 -3.83 -1.22 -2.63
C PHE A 279 -3.38 -1.64 -4.04
N GLY A 280 -3.80 -0.90 -5.07
CA GLY A 280 -3.41 -1.03 -6.47
C GLY A 280 -1.90 -1.07 -6.71
N LEU A 281 -1.14 -0.40 -5.85
CA LEU A 281 0.32 -0.35 -5.92
C LEU A 281 1.01 -1.69 -5.60
N TYR A 282 0.30 -2.64 -5.00
CA TYR A 282 0.88 -3.87 -4.44
C TYR A 282 0.42 -5.11 -5.22
N LYS A 283 1.37 -5.79 -5.88
CA LYS A 283 1.09 -6.98 -6.71
C LYS A 283 0.91 -8.27 -5.89
N GLN A 284 1.38 -8.28 -4.65
CA GLN A 284 1.24 -9.41 -3.72
C GLN A 284 -0.04 -9.29 -2.88
N PRO A 285 -0.55 -10.40 -2.30
CA PRO A 285 -1.68 -10.34 -1.40
C PRO A 285 -1.47 -9.37 -0.25
N VAL A 286 -2.53 -8.67 0.15
CA VAL A 286 -2.54 -7.76 1.30
C VAL A 286 -3.41 -8.37 2.39
N ILE A 287 -2.89 -8.37 3.62
CA ILE A 287 -3.51 -9.01 4.78
C ILE A 287 -3.83 -7.97 5.84
N ILE A 288 -5.03 -8.09 6.43
CA ILE A 288 -5.44 -7.34 7.61
C ILE A 288 -5.75 -8.33 8.73
N GLU A 289 -5.17 -8.10 9.90
CA GLU A 289 -5.43 -8.86 11.13
C GLU A 289 -6.14 -7.96 12.13
N ILE A 290 -7.31 -8.37 12.64
CA ILE A 290 -8.08 -7.63 13.63
C ILE A 290 -8.19 -8.47 14.90
N ILE A 291 -7.49 -8.05 15.95
CA ILE A 291 -7.58 -8.68 17.27
C ILE A 291 -8.67 -7.98 18.09
N SER A 292 -9.69 -8.72 18.52
CA SER A 292 -10.81 -8.16 19.27
C SER A 292 -11.38 -9.17 20.28
N CYS A 293 -11.79 -8.68 21.45
CA CYS A 293 -12.60 -9.44 22.41
C CYS A 293 -14.12 -9.25 22.22
N ARG A 294 -14.50 -8.53 21.16
CA ARG A 294 -15.88 -8.27 20.73
C ARG A 294 -16.05 -8.71 19.29
N GLU A 295 -17.29 -8.96 18.90
CA GLU A 295 -17.64 -9.12 17.48
C GLU A 295 -17.27 -7.87 16.70
N ILE A 296 -16.80 -8.06 15.47
CA ILE A 296 -16.38 -6.98 14.57
C ILE A 296 -17.38 -6.85 13.42
N ASP A 297 -17.55 -5.63 12.91
CA ASP A 297 -18.28 -5.43 11.66
C ASP A 297 -17.36 -5.74 10.48
N GLU A 298 -17.44 -6.97 9.97
CA GLU A 298 -16.69 -7.41 8.79
C GLU A 298 -16.97 -6.54 7.54
N GLY A 299 -18.16 -5.91 7.50
CA GLY A 299 -18.62 -5.05 6.42
C GLY A 299 -17.72 -3.84 6.17
N ILE A 300 -16.97 -3.40 7.18
CA ILE A 300 -15.97 -2.34 7.06
C ILE A 300 -14.85 -2.76 6.09
N TYR A 301 -14.36 -3.99 6.23
CA TYR A 301 -13.22 -4.50 5.45
C TYR A 301 -13.67 -5.01 4.07
N THR A 302 -14.87 -5.57 3.96
CA THR A 302 -15.40 -5.99 2.66
C THR A 302 -15.66 -4.82 1.71
N LYS A 303 -16.05 -3.64 2.24
CA LYS A 303 -16.23 -2.42 1.44
C LYS A 303 -14.97 -1.92 0.76
N ILE A 304 -13.80 -2.20 1.35
CA ILE A 304 -12.49 -1.85 0.78
C ILE A 304 -11.85 -3.04 0.03
N GLY A 305 -12.67 -4.07 -0.25
CA GLY A 305 -12.34 -5.20 -1.11
C GLY A 305 -11.56 -6.32 -0.43
N PHE A 306 -11.52 -6.38 0.90
CA PHE A 306 -10.97 -7.53 1.62
C PHE A 306 -12.04 -8.62 1.80
N LYS A 307 -11.63 -9.88 1.78
CA LYS A 307 -12.49 -11.04 2.02
C LYS A 307 -12.10 -11.73 3.34
N PRO A 308 -13.05 -12.22 4.14
CA PRO A 308 -12.74 -13.04 5.31
C PRO A 308 -11.90 -14.25 4.91
N TYR A 309 -10.84 -14.52 5.67
CA TYR A 309 -9.88 -15.60 5.36
C TYR A 309 -9.85 -16.67 6.45
N LYS A 310 -9.43 -16.29 7.67
CA LYS A 310 -9.33 -17.18 8.83
C LYS A 310 -9.76 -16.45 10.11
N ILE A 311 -10.21 -17.23 11.09
CA ILE A 311 -10.51 -16.74 12.44
C ILE A 311 -9.79 -17.65 13.42
N TYR A 312 -8.97 -17.06 14.28
CA TYR A 312 -8.36 -17.77 15.40
C TYR A 312 -9.00 -17.33 16.70
N SER A 313 -9.34 -18.28 17.56
CA SER A 313 -9.72 -18.00 18.94
C SER A 313 -8.51 -18.14 19.85
N ARG A 314 -8.37 -17.23 20.82
CA ARG A 314 -7.32 -17.33 21.83
C ARG A 314 -7.78 -18.23 22.97
N TYR A 315 -6.97 -19.24 23.24
CA TYR A 315 -7.12 -20.12 24.36
C TYR A 315 -6.07 -19.83 25.42
N ARG A 316 -6.40 -20.08 26.69
CA ARG A 316 -5.49 -19.92 27.82
C ARG A 316 -5.61 -21.08 28.83
N THR A 317 -4.51 -21.39 29.49
CA THR A 317 -4.46 -22.34 30.61
C THR A 317 -3.37 -21.95 31.60
N ASP A 318 -3.60 -22.23 32.87
CA ASP A 318 -2.59 -22.23 33.94
C ASP A 318 -2.10 -23.65 34.27
N LYS A 319 -2.71 -24.67 33.66
CA LYS A 319 -2.34 -26.07 33.87
C LYS A 319 -0.98 -26.37 33.25
N ARG A 320 -0.17 -27.06 34.03
CA ARG A 320 1.08 -27.68 33.57
C ARG A 320 0.77 -29.11 33.16
N ASN A 321 1.19 -29.48 31.96
CA ASN A 321 0.97 -30.81 31.42
C ASN A 321 2.21 -31.70 31.61
N LYS A 322 2.10 -32.96 31.18
CA LYS A 322 3.14 -33.98 31.37
C LYS A 322 4.34 -33.71 30.47
N ASN A 323 5.54 -33.98 31.00
CA ASN A 323 6.74 -34.07 30.19
C ASN A 323 6.96 -35.52 29.73
N PHE A 324 7.50 -35.68 28.54
CA PHE A 324 7.85 -36.98 27.97
C PHE A 324 9.34 -37.02 27.66
N ASP A 325 10.04 -38.08 28.08
CA ASP A 325 11.49 -38.18 27.89
C ASP A 325 11.92 -38.19 26.42
N ILE A 326 11.02 -38.61 25.52
CA ILE A 326 11.23 -38.60 24.07
C ILE A 326 11.24 -37.18 23.48
N VAL A 327 10.60 -36.22 24.14
CA VAL A 327 10.57 -34.82 23.69
C VAL A 327 11.87 -34.15 24.13
N LYS A 328 12.61 -33.63 23.16
CA LYS A 328 13.90 -32.94 23.37
C LYS A 328 13.77 -31.46 23.02
N ILE A 329 14.67 -30.65 23.56
CA ILE A 329 14.82 -29.26 23.13
C ILE A 329 15.65 -29.27 21.84
N ALA A 330 15.21 -28.54 20.82
CA ALA A 330 15.92 -28.43 19.56
C ALA A 330 17.28 -27.74 19.73
N ASN A 331 18.21 -28.05 18.84
CA ASN A 331 19.48 -27.36 18.67
C ASN A 331 19.54 -26.68 17.29
N ILE A 332 20.63 -25.96 17.01
CA ILE A 332 20.77 -25.21 15.76
C ILE A 332 20.83 -26.13 14.53
N GLU A 333 21.35 -27.35 14.68
CA GLU A 333 21.44 -28.35 13.59
C GLU A 333 20.04 -28.82 13.15
N ASP A 334 19.02 -28.68 14.00
CA ASP A 334 17.63 -29.02 13.68
C ASP A 334 16.91 -27.93 12.86
N MET A 335 17.51 -26.75 12.70
CA MET A 335 16.83 -25.55 12.19
C MET A 335 16.27 -25.74 10.77
N GLU A 336 17.04 -26.35 9.87
CA GLU A 336 16.63 -26.54 8.47
C GLU A 336 15.44 -27.51 8.36
N ASP A 337 15.49 -28.63 9.06
CA ASP A 337 14.40 -29.61 9.10
C ASP A 337 13.12 -29.00 9.72
N ILE A 338 13.26 -28.23 10.80
CA ILE A 338 12.15 -27.55 11.46
C ILE A 338 11.53 -26.50 10.54
N SER A 339 12.35 -25.67 9.91
CA SER A 339 11.89 -24.63 9.00
C SER A 339 11.15 -25.24 7.81
N THR A 340 11.69 -26.32 7.23
CA THR A 340 11.04 -27.07 6.13
C THR A 340 9.68 -27.59 6.56
N LEU A 341 9.61 -28.34 7.66
CA LEU A 341 8.35 -28.93 8.14
C LEU A 341 7.29 -27.87 8.48
N ILE A 342 7.69 -26.73 9.06
CA ILE A 342 6.77 -25.62 9.37
C ILE A 342 6.24 -24.99 8.08
N ASN A 343 7.11 -24.66 7.13
CA ASN A 343 6.72 -24.03 5.87
C ASN A 343 5.86 -24.95 4.98
N GLU A 344 6.02 -26.27 5.08
CA GLU A 344 5.16 -27.25 4.40
C GLU A 344 3.80 -27.45 5.09
N THR A 345 3.72 -27.21 6.40
CA THR A 345 2.51 -27.48 7.18
C THR A 345 1.57 -26.27 7.28
N PHE A 346 2.13 -25.08 7.46
CA PHE A 346 1.38 -23.89 7.81
C PHE A 346 1.20 -22.96 6.61
N ASP A 347 0.08 -22.24 6.58
CA ASP A 347 -0.22 -21.28 5.54
C ASP A 347 0.46 -19.94 5.87
N PRO A 348 1.36 -19.43 5.02
CA PRO A 348 2.14 -18.22 5.30
C PRO A 348 1.30 -16.94 5.36
N LEU A 349 0.06 -16.96 4.89
CA LEU A 349 -0.83 -15.80 4.89
C LEU A 349 -1.59 -15.67 6.21
N GLY A 350 -2.01 -16.79 6.81
CA GLY A 350 -2.80 -16.79 8.04
C GLY A 350 -2.03 -17.18 9.30
N ASP A 351 -0.99 -18.01 9.18
CA ASP A 351 -0.27 -18.58 10.32
C ASP A 351 0.97 -17.77 10.68
N TYR A 352 1.26 -17.69 11.99
CA TYR A 352 2.39 -16.91 12.50
C TYR A 352 3.70 -17.71 12.44
N ILE A 353 4.18 -17.96 11.24
CA ILE A 353 5.43 -18.69 10.93
C ILE A 353 6.65 -17.84 11.33
N PRO A 354 7.60 -18.36 12.15
CA PRO A 354 8.84 -17.65 12.45
C PRO A 354 9.76 -17.54 11.24
N SER A 355 10.46 -16.42 11.12
CA SER A 355 11.61 -16.33 10.21
C SER A 355 12.74 -17.24 10.69
N ASN A 356 13.74 -17.50 9.84
CA ASN A 356 14.91 -18.29 10.24
C ASN A 356 15.64 -17.64 11.43
N ASP A 357 15.78 -16.31 11.43
CA ASP A 357 16.41 -15.58 12.55
C ASP A 357 15.59 -15.70 13.83
N GLU A 358 14.27 -15.54 13.75
CA GLU A 358 13.37 -15.75 14.90
C GLU A 358 13.46 -17.19 15.41
N LEU A 359 13.51 -18.18 14.51
CA LEU A 359 13.61 -19.58 14.87
C LEU A 359 14.94 -19.89 15.57
N ILE A 360 16.05 -19.33 15.10
CA ILE A 360 17.36 -19.45 15.77
C ILE A 360 17.29 -18.85 17.18
N GLU A 361 16.69 -17.67 17.35
CA GLU A 361 16.51 -17.08 18.68
C GLU A 361 15.68 -17.96 19.61
N LEU A 362 14.58 -18.53 19.11
CA LEU A 362 13.71 -19.42 19.89
C LEU A 362 14.44 -20.70 20.29
N ILE A 363 15.26 -21.27 19.41
CA ILE A 363 16.12 -22.43 19.71
C ILE A 363 17.12 -22.07 20.82
N LEU A 364 17.80 -20.93 20.70
CA LEU A 364 18.77 -20.46 21.71
C LEU A 364 18.11 -20.19 23.07
N LYS A 365 16.86 -19.72 23.08
CA LYS A 365 16.03 -19.53 24.28
C LYS A 365 15.47 -20.85 24.85
N LYS A 366 15.75 -21.99 24.21
CA LYS A 366 15.26 -23.34 24.58
C LYS A 366 13.74 -23.45 24.56
N GLU A 367 13.15 -22.76 23.58
CA GLU A 367 11.72 -22.55 23.43
C GLU A 367 11.11 -23.43 22.32
N VAL A 368 11.95 -24.23 21.65
CA VAL A 368 11.57 -25.16 20.58
C VAL A 368 11.78 -26.60 21.05
N PHE A 369 10.74 -27.40 20.97
CA PHE A 369 10.74 -28.81 21.35
C PHE A 369 10.48 -29.70 20.14
N ILE A 370 11.20 -30.81 20.06
CA ILE A 370 11.15 -31.74 18.94
C ILE A 370 11.04 -33.20 19.40
N ILE A 371 10.52 -34.03 18.51
CA ILE A 371 10.65 -35.49 18.57
C ILE A 371 11.34 -35.93 17.29
N LYS A 372 12.33 -36.82 17.41
CA LYS A 372 12.95 -37.51 16.27
C LYS A 372 12.64 -39.00 16.31
N VAL A 373 12.39 -39.59 15.14
CA VAL A 373 12.24 -41.05 14.93
C VAL A 373 13.27 -41.44 13.88
N ASP A 374 14.09 -42.45 14.16
CA ASP A 374 15.21 -42.88 13.29
C ASP A 374 16.13 -41.72 12.85
N ASN A 375 16.47 -40.83 13.81
CA ASN A 375 17.24 -39.60 13.62
C ASN A 375 16.62 -38.54 12.68
N LYS A 376 15.39 -38.72 12.22
CA LYS A 376 14.65 -37.74 11.41
C LYS A 376 13.64 -36.98 12.24
N LEU A 377 13.39 -35.70 11.91
CA LEU A 377 12.40 -34.87 12.59
C LEU A 377 10.99 -35.44 12.39
N ALA A 378 10.35 -35.86 13.48
CA ALA A 378 9.00 -36.41 13.46
C ALA A 378 7.93 -35.40 13.88
N GLY A 379 8.31 -34.32 14.59
CA GLY A 379 7.43 -33.23 14.92
C GLY A 379 8.12 -32.15 15.75
N VAL A 380 7.50 -30.98 15.79
CA VAL A 380 7.98 -29.79 16.48
C VAL A 380 6.84 -29.06 17.19
N SER A 381 7.16 -28.44 18.32
CA SER A 381 6.31 -27.46 19.01
C SER A 381 7.15 -26.27 19.46
N ILE A 382 6.63 -25.07 19.28
CA ILE A 382 7.30 -23.82 19.63
C ILE A 382 6.48 -23.10 20.70
N TYR A 383 7.16 -22.75 21.78
CA TYR A 383 6.68 -21.81 22.77
C TYR A 383 7.46 -20.50 22.61
N GLU A 384 6.85 -19.38 22.97
CA GLU A 384 7.52 -18.08 23.00
C GLU A 384 7.27 -17.43 24.35
N LYS A 385 8.34 -17.08 25.07
CA LYS A 385 8.18 -16.43 26.38
C LYS A 385 7.75 -14.98 26.24
N ARG A 386 6.66 -14.63 26.93
CA ARG A 386 6.12 -13.26 27.03
C ARG A 386 6.04 -12.87 28.51
N HIS A 387 7.10 -12.24 29.01
CA HIS A 387 7.29 -11.93 30.43
C HIS A 387 7.21 -13.19 31.33
N LYS A 388 6.13 -13.32 32.13
CA LYS A 388 5.86 -14.48 33.01
C LYS A 388 4.92 -15.51 32.37
N ASN A 389 4.54 -15.33 31.12
CA ASN A 389 3.61 -16.19 30.38
C ASN A 389 4.31 -16.81 29.16
N TYR A 390 3.69 -17.82 28.57
CA TYR A 390 4.14 -18.41 27.31
C TYR A 390 3.02 -18.35 26.27
N TYR A 391 3.43 -18.11 25.03
CA TYR A 391 2.60 -18.28 23.85
C TYR A 391 2.99 -19.60 23.19
N PHE A 392 2.09 -20.58 23.19
CA PHE A 392 2.22 -21.79 22.40
C PHE A 392 1.95 -21.42 20.93
N ARG A 393 3.02 -21.14 20.20
CA ARG A 393 3.01 -20.46 18.90
C ARG A 393 2.54 -21.39 17.79
N LEU A 394 3.13 -22.57 17.69
CA LEU A 394 2.80 -23.56 16.68
C LEU A 394 3.17 -24.97 17.13
N SER A 395 2.50 -25.96 16.56
CA SER A 395 2.92 -27.37 16.66
C SER A 395 2.47 -28.15 15.45
N CYS A 396 3.37 -28.94 14.90
CA CYS A 396 3.10 -29.83 13.77
C CYS A 396 3.86 -31.15 13.92
N VAL A 397 3.31 -32.17 13.29
CA VAL A 397 3.88 -33.53 13.23
C VAL A 397 4.15 -33.83 11.77
N HIS A 398 5.26 -34.45 11.42
CA HIS A 398 5.51 -34.85 10.03
C HIS A 398 4.40 -35.79 9.53
N PRO A 399 3.89 -35.65 8.29
CA PRO A 399 2.76 -36.44 7.78
C PRO A 399 2.91 -37.95 7.97
N ASP A 400 4.11 -38.51 7.74
CA ASP A 400 4.41 -39.94 7.89
C ASP A 400 4.24 -40.49 9.31
N HIS A 401 4.14 -39.62 10.32
CA HIS A 401 3.93 -40.00 11.71
C HIS A 401 2.52 -39.65 12.23
N ARG A 402 1.58 -39.36 11.31
CA ARG A 402 0.16 -39.15 11.62
C ARG A 402 -0.67 -40.37 11.19
N PRO A 403 -1.69 -40.79 11.97
CA PRO A 403 -2.02 -40.34 13.32
C PRO A 403 -1.11 -41.00 14.38
N GLY A 404 -0.96 -40.35 15.55
CA GLY A 404 -0.14 -40.89 16.63
C GLY A 404 -0.12 -39.98 17.86
N LEU A 405 0.64 -40.38 18.90
CA LEU A 405 0.75 -39.62 20.16
C LEU A 405 1.76 -38.46 20.09
N ILE A 406 2.52 -38.31 18.99
CA ILE A 406 3.59 -37.30 18.86
C ILE A 406 3.07 -35.89 19.11
N GLY A 407 1.96 -35.49 18.47
CA GLY A 407 1.37 -34.17 18.64
C GLY A 407 0.92 -33.91 20.09
N TYR A 408 0.34 -34.92 20.73
CA TYR A 408 -0.04 -34.85 22.13
C TYR A 408 1.17 -34.71 23.06
N MET A 409 2.23 -35.49 22.84
CA MET A 409 3.46 -35.45 23.65
C MET A 409 4.18 -34.09 23.54
N LEU A 410 4.28 -33.55 22.31
CA LEU A 410 4.84 -32.23 22.05
C LEU A 410 4.02 -31.13 22.73
N ALA A 411 2.73 -31.07 22.47
CA ALA A 411 1.86 -30.04 23.03
C ALA A 411 1.68 -30.14 24.57
N SER A 412 1.86 -31.34 25.15
CA SER A 412 1.88 -31.53 26.61
C SER A 412 3.17 -31.05 27.26
N THR A 413 4.30 -31.11 26.55
CA THR A 413 5.60 -30.73 27.08
C THR A 413 5.76 -29.22 26.95
N SER A 414 5.68 -28.50 28.07
CA SER A 414 5.80 -27.04 28.10
C SER A 414 6.99 -26.59 28.95
N PRO A 415 7.49 -25.35 28.75
CA PRO A 415 8.36 -24.69 29.72
C PRO A 415 7.73 -24.71 31.13
N LYS A 416 8.56 -24.67 32.20
CA LYS A 416 8.08 -24.86 33.59
C LYS A 416 7.89 -23.55 34.37
N ASP A 417 8.50 -22.48 33.92
CA ASP A 417 8.56 -21.17 34.57
C ASP A 417 7.45 -20.21 34.11
N GLY A 418 6.49 -20.70 33.31
CA GLY A 418 5.30 -19.96 32.92
C GLY A 418 4.18 -20.00 33.96
N ASN A 419 3.50 -18.86 34.13
CA ASN A 419 2.26 -18.73 34.90
C ASN A 419 1.03 -19.10 34.07
N ILE A 420 0.97 -18.60 32.83
CA ILE A 420 -0.15 -18.82 31.91
C ILE A 420 0.40 -19.15 30.53
N TYR A 421 -0.21 -20.13 29.88
CA TYR A 421 0.04 -20.51 28.49
C TYR A 421 -1.13 -20.04 27.65
N SER A 422 -0.85 -19.44 26.50
CA SER A 422 -1.86 -19.02 25.53
C SER A 422 -1.60 -19.66 24.19
N ALA A 423 -2.65 -19.94 23.41
CA ALA A 423 -2.54 -20.46 22.06
C ALA A 423 -3.57 -19.76 21.17
N TRP A 424 -3.21 -19.50 19.91
CA TRP A 424 -4.17 -19.11 18.89
C TRP A 424 -4.53 -20.36 18.09
N VAL A 425 -5.80 -20.72 18.07
CA VAL A 425 -6.29 -21.93 17.41
C VAL A 425 -7.28 -21.53 16.33
N ASP A 426 -7.05 -21.98 15.10
CA ASP A 426 -7.98 -21.79 13.98
C ASP A 426 -9.35 -22.42 14.32
N ASP A 427 -10.41 -21.62 14.25
CA ASP A 427 -11.79 -22.02 14.55
C ASP A 427 -12.27 -23.17 13.63
N LYS A 428 -11.62 -23.40 12.49
CA LYS A 428 -11.91 -24.51 11.57
C LYS A 428 -11.07 -25.77 11.83
N ASN A 429 -10.03 -25.72 12.65
CA ASN A 429 -9.14 -26.86 12.92
C ASN A 429 -9.64 -27.68 14.11
N LEU A 430 -10.55 -28.62 13.84
CA LEU A 430 -11.18 -29.47 14.87
C LEU A 430 -10.17 -30.28 15.70
N GLU A 431 -9.08 -30.75 15.09
CA GLU A 431 -8.07 -31.55 15.80
C GLU A 431 -7.24 -30.69 16.75
N ALA A 432 -6.87 -29.48 16.35
CA ALA A 432 -6.20 -28.53 17.24
C ALA A 432 -7.13 -28.08 18.39
N ILE A 433 -8.43 -27.89 18.12
CA ILE A 433 -9.43 -27.58 19.16
C ILE A 433 -9.52 -28.72 20.18
N LYS A 434 -9.65 -29.97 19.72
CA LYS A 434 -9.70 -31.15 20.59
C LYS A 434 -8.43 -31.29 21.44
N LEU A 435 -7.26 -31.16 20.82
CA LEU A 435 -5.97 -31.27 21.50
C LEU A 435 -5.82 -30.20 22.58
N ASN A 436 -6.05 -28.93 22.26
CA ASN A 436 -5.93 -27.85 23.24
C ASN A 436 -6.94 -28.02 24.38
N THR A 437 -8.19 -28.38 24.08
CA THR A 437 -9.22 -28.64 25.10
C THR A 437 -8.80 -29.76 26.06
N LEU A 438 -8.26 -30.87 25.53
CA LEU A 438 -7.73 -31.98 26.32
C LEU A 438 -6.60 -31.53 27.26
N LEU A 439 -5.75 -30.62 26.79
CA LEU A 439 -4.64 -30.02 27.54
C LEU A 439 -5.09 -28.94 28.55
N GLY A 440 -6.40 -28.70 28.67
CA GLY A 440 -7.00 -27.79 29.63
C GLY A 440 -7.07 -26.33 29.20
N TYR A 441 -6.75 -26.03 27.94
CA TYR A 441 -6.90 -24.70 27.36
C TYR A 441 -8.38 -24.34 27.21
N LYS A 442 -8.74 -23.10 27.58
CA LYS A 442 -10.09 -22.55 27.48
C LYS A 442 -10.09 -21.25 26.70
N ILE A 443 -11.13 -21.01 25.89
CA ILE A 443 -11.32 -19.76 25.15
C ILE A 443 -11.52 -18.60 26.12
N ASP A 444 -10.84 -17.47 25.87
CA ASP A 444 -10.98 -16.25 26.69
C ASP A 444 -11.86 -15.15 26.04
N GLY A 445 -12.43 -15.44 24.86
CA GLY A 445 -13.27 -14.54 24.07
C GLY A 445 -12.51 -13.66 23.09
N THR A 446 -11.18 -13.63 23.12
CA THR A 446 -10.37 -12.89 22.15
C THR A 446 -10.27 -13.67 20.85
N LYS A 447 -10.55 -13.00 19.74
CA LYS A 447 -10.42 -13.53 18.38
C LYS A 447 -9.43 -12.70 17.56
N ASN A 448 -8.77 -13.34 16.60
CA ASN A 448 -8.01 -12.72 15.53
C ASN A 448 -8.73 -13.02 14.21
N TYR A 449 -9.31 -11.99 13.62
CA TYR A 449 -9.99 -12.06 12.33
C TYR A 449 -9.00 -11.66 11.24
N ILE A 450 -8.73 -12.58 10.32
CA ILE A 450 -7.80 -12.36 9.21
C ILE A 450 -8.61 -12.15 7.95
N PHE A 451 -8.34 -11.05 7.26
CA PHE A 451 -8.91 -10.73 5.96
C PHE A 451 -7.80 -10.63 4.92
N ILE A 452 -8.13 -10.99 3.68
CA ILE A 452 -7.20 -10.97 2.57
C ILE A 452 -7.76 -10.21 1.37
N LYS A 453 -6.89 -9.46 0.70
CA LYS A 453 -7.14 -8.87 -0.62
C LYS A 453 -6.14 -9.48 -1.59
N ASN A 454 -6.63 -10.28 -2.54
CA ASN A 454 -5.82 -10.97 -3.55
C ASN A 454 -5.71 -10.14 -4.82
N LYS A 455 -4.70 -10.44 -5.66
CA LYS A 455 -4.46 -9.77 -6.95
C LYS A 455 -5.68 -9.78 -7.89
N GLU A 456 -6.54 -10.79 -7.83
CA GLU A 456 -7.78 -10.84 -8.64
C GLU A 456 -8.84 -9.80 -8.23
N THR A 457 -8.58 -9.05 -7.15
CA THR A 457 -9.47 -8.03 -6.57
C THR A 457 -8.75 -6.68 -6.32
N ILE A 458 -7.56 -6.51 -6.92
CA ILE A 458 -6.74 -5.28 -6.86
C ILE A 458 -6.71 -4.64 -8.25
#